data_AF-A0AAW0TNP1-F1
#
_entry.id   AF-A0AAW0TNP1-F1
#
_cell.length_a   1.000
_cell.length_b   1.000
_cell.length_c   1.000
_cell.angle_alpha   90.00
_cell.angle_beta   90.00
_cell.angle_gamma   90.00
#
_symmetry.space_group_name_H-M   'P 1'
#
loop_
_entity.id
_entity.type
_entity.pdbx_description
1 polymer ?
#
loop_
_entity_poly.entity_id
_entity_poly.type
_entity_poly.pdbx_seq_one_letter_code
_entity_poly.pdbx_strand_id
1 'polypeptide(L)'
;MAEGGKMPVKLSILRHSSIVKDGDPCVYGIPMHQTLRDEDAGFEKLEFGCNHGYAESKVIMMVGETGSGKTTLINGLVNYVFGVDWNDSFRFKMIVEDSRANQAHSQTKDVTSYTLHHQDGFRMPYSLTIIDTPGFGDTKGIKRDREIVEQLRKFFTSPGDLGISHIDAIGFVVQASQARLSVGQKYVFDSILALFGKDISDNIFLLVTFADGQEPEVLNAVREAEIPHKHYFQFNNSALYSQTNKNRKFGSLFWEMGCESFQTFLDKVLEVEKHEICNYMYYVTRKKIQKTVEEVRLRYEEAHGRKLSAQNIIDKIQGEYDLGQKKILEMADSVRKSLERLREIALKPDPLSAVEYIDMMIKTEQRTAKPGWQERVEQLNQLRRMAEQVKKIETGNFGLN
;
A
#
# COMPACT_ATOMS: atom_id res chain seq x y z
N MET A 1 -7.47 -1.91 49.94
CA MET A 1 -8.29 -1.11 49.00
C MET A 1 -7.75 -1.41 47.62
N ALA A 2 -8.46 -2.23 46.85
CA ALA A 2 -8.08 -2.51 45.47
C ALA A 2 -8.54 -1.33 44.62
N GLU A 3 -7.60 -0.60 44.01
CA GLU A 3 -7.91 0.40 43.00
C GLU A 3 -8.65 -0.30 41.86
N GLY A 4 -9.94 0.01 41.72
CA GLY A 4 -10.76 -0.48 40.62
C GLY A 4 -10.27 0.13 39.32
N GLY A 5 -9.33 -0.54 38.65
CA GLY A 5 -8.83 -0.15 37.34
C GLY A 5 -9.99 -0.07 36.34
N LYS A 6 -10.22 1.14 35.78
CA LYS A 6 -11.19 1.39 34.71
C LYS A 6 -10.86 0.42 33.55
N MET A 7 -11.85 -0.35 33.10
CA MET A 7 -11.66 -1.33 32.02
C MET A 7 -11.07 -0.64 30.77
N PRO A 8 -10.04 -1.20 30.11
CA PRO A 8 -9.50 -0.64 28.87
C PRO A 8 -10.59 -0.45 27.81
N VAL A 9 -10.57 0.70 27.12
CA VAL A 9 -11.61 1.08 26.15
C VAL A 9 -11.85 -0.01 25.10
N LYS A 10 -10.79 -0.61 24.55
CA LYS A 10 -10.88 -1.72 23.58
C LYS A 10 -11.72 -2.90 24.07
N LEU A 11 -11.69 -3.24 25.35
CA LEU A 11 -12.50 -4.33 25.91
C LEU A 11 -13.97 -3.92 26.10
N SER A 12 -14.22 -2.64 26.39
CA SER A 12 -15.58 -2.09 26.41
C SER A 12 -16.22 -2.12 25.02
N ILE A 13 -15.46 -1.74 23.98
CA ILE A 13 -15.90 -1.79 22.59
C ILE A 13 -16.20 -3.25 22.20
N LEU A 14 -15.28 -4.16 22.49
CA LEU A 14 -15.42 -5.59 22.18
C LEU A 14 -16.72 -6.20 22.72
N ARG A 15 -17.15 -5.83 23.93
CA ARG A 15 -18.40 -6.33 24.54
C ARG A 15 -19.66 -5.98 23.76
N HIS A 16 -19.63 -4.89 22.99
CA HIS A 16 -20.76 -4.41 22.20
C HIS A 16 -20.60 -4.67 20.71
N SER A 17 -19.49 -5.32 20.31
CA SER A 17 -19.21 -5.70 18.94
C SER A 17 -19.76 -7.08 18.58
N SER A 18 -20.03 -7.29 17.30
CA SER A 18 -20.47 -8.58 16.75
C SER A 18 -19.32 -9.31 16.06
N ILE A 19 -19.28 -10.64 16.13
CA ILE A 19 -18.26 -11.42 15.41
C ILE A 19 -18.53 -11.35 13.91
N VAL A 20 -17.55 -10.89 13.15
CA VAL A 20 -17.56 -10.86 11.68
C VAL A 20 -16.86 -12.10 11.11
N LYS A 21 -15.75 -12.50 11.74
CA LYS A 21 -15.00 -13.69 11.34
C LYS A 21 -14.37 -14.32 12.57
N ASP A 22 -14.64 -15.60 12.76
CA ASP A 22 -14.02 -16.40 13.80
C ASP A 22 -12.57 -16.78 13.41
N GLY A 23 -11.67 -16.88 14.39
CA GLY A 23 -10.26 -17.20 14.15
C GLY A 23 -9.29 -16.72 15.23
N ASP A 24 -8.00 -16.75 14.93
CA ASP A 24 -6.92 -16.22 15.78
C ASP A 24 -6.08 -15.21 14.97
N PRO A 25 -6.33 -13.90 15.11
CA PRO A 25 -7.32 -13.27 16.00
C PRO A 25 -8.76 -13.31 15.47
N CYS A 26 -9.76 -13.25 16.36
CA CYS A 26 -11.17 -13.08 16.00
C CYS A 26 -11.41 -11.66 15.47
N VAL A 27 -12.22 -11.50 14.42
CA VAL A 27 -12.54 -10.18 13.85
C VAL A 27 -13.94 -9.77 14.24
N TYR A 28 -14.06 -8.56 14.80
CA TYR A 28 -15.27 -7.99 15.35
C TYR A 28 -15.71 -6.73 14.61
N GLY A 29 -16.99 -6.64 14.28
CA GLY A 29 -17.63 -5.46 13.71
C GLY A 29 -17.83 -4.39 14.77
N ILE A 30 -17.51 -3.14 14.45
CA ILE A 30 -17.75 -2.02 15.35
C ILE A 30 -19.22 -1.62 15.27
N PRO A 31 -19.91 -1.41 16.40
CA PRO A 31 -21.31 -0.99 16.41
C PRO A 31 -21.44 0.49 16.05
N MET A 32 -21.31 0.80 14.76
CA MET A 32 -21.52 2.15 14.23
C MET A 32 -23.02 2.47 14.18
N HIS A 33 -23.39 3.69 14.59
CA HIS A 33 -24.75 4.20 14.46
C HIS A 33 -24.87 5.10 13.23
N GLN A 34 -25.76 4.74 12.30
CA GLN A 34 -26.02 5.56 11.12
C GLN A 34 -26.87 6.78 11.52
N THR A 35 -26.29 7.97 11.43
CA THR A 35 -26.95 9.23 11.79
C THR A 35 -27.62 9.91 10.60
N LEU A 36 -27.11 9.67 9.38
CA LEU A 36 -27.65 10.25 8.16
C LEU A 36 -27.41 9.31 6.97
N ARG A 37 -28.37 9.25 6.05
CA ARG A 37 -28.18 8.66 4.72
C ARG A 37 -29.01 9.40 3.70
N ASP A 38 -28.36 9.84 2.64
CA ASP A 38 -28.96 10.53 1.51
C ASP A 38 -28.72 9.69 0.25
N GLU A 39 -29.73 8.93 -0.16
CA GLU A 39 -29.64 8.04 -1.32
C GLU A 39 -29.54 8.81 -2.64
N ASP A 40 -30.11 10.02 -2.73
CA ASP A 40 -30.09 10.86 -3.93
C ASP A 40 -28.75 11.57 -4.10
N ALA A 41 -28.12 11.96 -2.99
CA ALA A 41 -26.80 12.55 -2.98
C ALA A 41 -25.68 11.50 -3.00
N GLY A 42 -25.97 10.26 -2.60
CA GLY A 42 -25.03 9.14 -2.62
C GLY A 42 -23.98 9.23 -1.51
N PHE A 43 -24.41 9.60 -0.30
CA PHE A 43 -23.55 9.61 0.88
C PHE A 43 -24.28 9.22 2.16
N GLU A 44 -23.51 8.78 3.16
CA GLU A 44 -24.02 8.44 4.48
C GLU A 44 -23.04 8.83 5.60
N LYS A 45 -23.57 9.01 6.82
CA LYS A 45 -22.81 9.32 8.02
C LYS A 45 -23.06 8.26 9.08
N LEU A 46 -21.97 7.75 9.63
CA LEU A 46 -21.97 6.79 10.73
C LEU A 46 -21.09 7.31 11.86
N GLU A 47 -21.52 7.07 13.09
CA GLU A 47 -20.85 7.56 14.29
C GLU A 47 -20.64 6.46 15.32
N PHE A 48 -19.54 6.56 16.06
CA PHE A 48 -19.23 5.71 17.19
C PHE A 48 -19.01 6.55 18.45
N GLY A 49 -19.72 6.20 19.53
CA GLY A 49 -19.71 6.97 20.77
C GLY A 49 -20.65 8.19 20.73
N CYS A 50 -20.50 9.08 21.70
CA CYS A 50 -21.33 10.28 21.82
C CYS A 50 -20.45 11.54 21.75
N ASN A 51 -20.92 12.55 21.00
CA ASN A 51 -20.29 13.86 21.00
C ASN A 51 -20.60 14.58 22.32
N HIS A 52 -19.58 14.81 23.15
CA HIS A 52 -19.74 15.60 24.37
C HIS A 52 -19.44 17.10 24.14
N GLY A 53 -19.07 17.51 22.93
CA GLY A 53 -18.84 18.92 22.55
C GLY A 53 -17.50 19.52 22.99
N TYR A 54 -16.66 18.75 23.70
CA TYR A 54 -15.40 19.23 24.27
C TYR A 54 -14.15 18.88 23.47
N ALA A 55 -14.22 17.85 22.62
CA ALA A 55 -13.07 17.39 21.84
C ALA A 55 -13.05 18.07 20.48
N GLU A 56 -11.89 18.58 20.09
CA GLU A 56 -11.62 18.95 18.70
C GLU A 56 -11.88 17.74 17.79
N SER A 57 -12.34 17.97 16.56
CA SER A 57 -12.55 16.91 15.58
C SER A 57 -11.60 17.11 14.42
N LYS A 58 -10.91 16.05 14.03
CA LYS A 58 -10.03 16.01 12.85
C LYS A 58 -10.71 15.26 11.72
N VAL A 59 -10.70 15.83 10.51
CA VAL A 59 -11.36 15.28 9.34
C VAL A 59 -10.31 14.82 8.32
N ILE A 60 -10.29 13.53 8.03
CA ILE A 60 -9.37 12.92 7.06
C ILE A 60 -10.16 12.27 5.94
N MET A 61 -9.97 12.71 4.70
CA MET A 61 -10.54 12.08 3.51
C MET A 61 -9.58 11.07 2.90
N MET A 62 -10.04 9.83 2.70
CA MET A 62 -9.26 8.76 2.11
C MET A 62 -9.67 8.58 0.64
N VAL A 63 -8.74 8.81 -0.28
CA VAL A 63 -8.96 8.69 -1.73
C VAL A 63 -7.95 7.74 -2.33
N GLY A 64 -8.38 6.82 -3.18
CA GLY A 64 -7.47 5.88 -3.86
C GLY A 64 -8.24 4.94 -4.77
N GLU A 65 -7.55 4.34 -5.74
CA GLU A 65 -8.16 3.39 -6.68
C GLU A 65 -8.75 2.17 -5.98
N THR A 66 -9.68 1.52 -6.65
CA THR A 66 -10.14 0.19 -6.25
C THR A 66 -8.95 -0.76 -6.10
N GLY A 67 -8.87 -1.46 -4.96
CA GLY A 67 -7.77 -2.38 -4.67
C GLY A 67 -6.49 -1.73 -4.14
N SER A 68 -6.41 -0.40 -4.02
CA SER A 68 -5.26 0.31 -3.42
C SER A 68 -5.05 0.01 -1.93
N GLY A 69 -5.96 -0.72 -1.27
CA GLY A 69 -5.86 -1.07 0.14
C GLY A 69 -6.45 -0.03 1.10
N LYS A 70 -7.20 0.96 0.59
CA LYS A 70 -7.87 2.01 1.36
C LYS A 70 -8.72 1.48 2.53
N THR A 71 -9.68 0.59 2.27
CA THR A 71 -10.54 -0.01 3.31
C THR A 71 -9.71 -0.74 4.38
N THR A 72 -8.66 -1.43 3.96
CA THR A 72 -7.75 -2.13 4.88
C THR A 72 -6.97 -1.13 5.73
N LEU A 73 -6.51 -0.03 5.15
CA LEU A 73 -5.81 1.05 5.85
C LEU A 73 -6.71 1.73 6.88
N ILE A 74 -7.96 2.03 6.53
CA ILE A 74 -8.96 2.59 7.44
C ILE A 74 -9.18 1.64 8.62
N ASN A 75 -9.39 0.35 8.37
CA ASN A 75 -9.54 -0.63 9.45
C ASN A 75 -8.28 -0.73 10.34
N GLY A 76 -7.08 -0.61 9.75
CA GLY A 76 -5.82 -0.55 10.49
C GLY A 76 -5.75 0.67 11.41
N LEU A 77 -6.10 1.85 10.88
CA LEU A 77 -6.15 3.10 11.63
C LEU A 77 -7.11 3.01 12.82
N VAL A 78 -8.29 2.41 12.64
CA VAL A 78 -9.26 2.24 13.73
C VAL A 78 -8.73 1.33 14.85
N ASN A 79 -8.05 0.24 14.50
CA ASN A 79 -7.40 -0.62 15.51
C ASN A 79 -6.31 0.13 16.28
N TYR A 80 -5.53 0.96 15.58
CA TYR A 80 -4.55 1.85 16.21
C TYR A 80 -5.23 2.84 17.16
N VAL A 81 -6.27 3.55 16.72
CA VAL A 81 -7.01 4.54 17.54
C VAL A 81 -7.56 3.90 18.82
N PHE A 82 -8.13 2.69 18.73
CA PHE A 82 -8.68 1.97 19.88
C PHE A 82 -7.63 1.33 20.79
N GLY A 83 -6.35 1.42 20.44
CA GLY A 83 -5.27 0.86 21.24
C GLY A 83 -5.20 -0.66 21.23
N VAL A 84 -5.62 -1.30 20.13
CA VAL A 84 -5.45 -2.74 19.94
C VAL A 84 -3.96 -3.06 19.83
N ASP A 85 -3.53 -4.10 20.52
CA ASP A 85 -2.15 -4.57 20.55
C ASP A 85 -2.00 -5.85 19.74
N TRP A 86 -0.78 -6.13 19.28
CA TRP A 86 -0.48 -7.34 18.51
C TRP A 86 -0.93 -8.63 19.21
N ASN A 87 -0.75 -8.70 20.54
CA ASN A 87 -1.07 -9.86 21.35
C ASN A 87 -2.56 -9.98 21.74
N ASP A 88 -3.39 -8.99 21.42
CA ASP A 88 -4.83 -9.11 21.63
C ASP A 88 -5.38 -10.24 20.73
N SER A 89 -6.27 -11.08 21.27
CA SER A 89 -6.90 -12.18 20.54
C SER A 89 -8.01 -11.73 19.59
N PHE A 90 -8.18 -10.43 19.40
CA PHE A 90 -9.23 -9.83 18.58
C PHE A 90 -8.72 -8.66 17.75
N ARG A 91 -9.42 -8.38 16.66
CA ARG A 91 -9.24 -7.21 15.80
C ARG A 91 -10.59 -6.60 15.48
N PHE A 92 -10.65 -5.29 15.31
CA PHE A 92 -11.85 -4.61 14.86
C PHE A 92 -11.88 -4.46 13.34
N LYS A 93 -13.09 -4.45 12.78
CA LYS A 93 -13.37 -4.13 11.39
C LYS A 93 -14.54 -3.15 11.37
N MET A 94 -14.27 -1.91 11.00
CA MET A 94 -15.28 -0.86 10.87
C MET A 94 -16.08 -1.05 9.57
N ILE A 95 -15.35 -1.27 8.47
CA ILE A 95 -15.94 -1.43 7.14
C ILE A 95 -15.94 -2.92 6.82
N VAL A 96 -17.12 -3.55 6.88
CA VAL A 96 -17.32 -4.98 6.61
C VAL A 96 -17.70 -5.16 5.13
N GLU A 97 -16.71 -5.46 4.30
CA GLU A 97 -16.94 -5.85 2.90
C GLU A 97 -17.69 -7.21 2.85
N ASP A 98 -18.81 -7.25 2.13
CA ASP A 98 -19.64 -8.46 2.01
C ASP A 98 -18.88 -9.50 1.18
N SER A 99 -18.53 -10.63 1.83
CA SER A 99 -17.70 -11.68 1.25
C SER A 99 -18.45 -12.58 0.26
N ARG A 100 -19.77 -12.41 0.14
CA ARG A 100 -20.64 -13.14 -0.81
C ARG A 100 -20.76 -12.45 -2.17
N ALA A 101 -20.45 -11.17 -2.25
CA ALA A 101 -20.34 -10.46 -3.52
C ALA A 101 -18.92 -10.69 -4.08
N ASN A 102 -18.81 -11.05 -5.36
CA ASN A 102 -17.51 -11.04 -6.06
C ASN A 102 -16.76 -9.75 -5.70
N GLN A 103 -15.44 -9.79 -5.52
CA GLN A 103 -14.66 -8.60 -5.13
C GLN A 103 -14.85 -7.38 -6.08
N ALA A 104 -15.29 -7.62 -7.32
CA ALA A 104 -15.70 -6.58 -8.26
C ALA A 104 -17.05 -5.88 -7.93
N HIS A 105 -17.91 -6.52 -7.15
CA HIS A 105 -19.23 -6.01 -6.72
C HIS A 105 -19.26 -5.47 -5.29
N SER A 106 -18.26 -5.79 -4.45
CA SER A 106 -18.14 -5.35 -3.05
C SER A 106 -17.49 -3.96 -2.89
N GLN A 107 -17.56 -3.13 -3.92
CA GLN A 107 -16.98 -1.78 -3.91
C GLN A 107 -17.88 -0.81 -3.15
N THR A 108 -17.29 0.04 -2.30
CA THR A 108 -17.96 1.19 -1.66
C THR A 108 -18.69 1.99 -2.74
N LYS A 109 -20.03 2.10 -2.64
CA LYS A 109 -20.87 2.72 -3.69
C LYS A 109 -21.10 4.20 -3.46
N ASP A 110 -21.10 4.59 -2.20
CA ASP A 110 -21.47 5.90 -1.69
C ASP A 110 -20.30 6.49 -0.89
N VAL A 111 -20.22 7.81 -0.80
CA VAL A 111 -19.23 8.47 0.08
C VAL A 111 -19.70 8.29 1.52
N THR A 112 -18.87 7.68 2.37
CA THR A 112 -19.26 7.39 3.75
C THR A 112 -18.35 8.10 4.73
N SER A 113 -18.91 8.88 5.65
CA SER A 113 -18.14 9.44 6.76
C SER A 113 -18.33 8.64 8.03
N TYR A 114 -17.23 8.23 8.65
CA TYR A 114 -17.18 7.53 9.91
C TYR A 114 -16.59 8.45 10.98
N THR A 115 -17.39 8.88 11.95
CA THR A 115 -16.91 9.70 13.07
C THR A 115 -16.70 8.84 14.31
N LEU A 116 -15.48 8.82 14.82
CA LEU A 116 -15.11 8.22 16.09
C LEU A 116 -15.04 9.33 17.13
N HIS A 117 -16.07 9.46 17.97
CA HIS A 117 -16.05 10.43 19.06
C HIS A 117 -15.02 10.01 20.10
N HIS A 118 -14.19 10.96 20.51
CA HIS A 118 -13.12 10.69 21.49
C HIS A 118 -13.67 10.05 22.77
N GLN A 119 -12.95 9.05 23.27
CA GLN A 119 -13.19 8.42 24.56
C GLN A 119 -11.86 8.24 25.31
N ASP A 120 -11.91 8.34 26.64
CA ASP A 120 -10.78 8.02 27.50
C ASP A 120 -10.17 6.65 27.11
N GLY A 121 -8.88 6.64 26.81
CA GLY A 121 -8.14 5.45 26.39
C GLY A 121 -7.95 5.30 24.89
N PHE A 122 -8.56 6.15 24.06
CA PHE A 122 -8.12 6.29 22.67
C PHE A 122 -6.67 6.78 22.63
N ARG A 123 -5.91 6.36 21.61
CA ARG A 123 -4.52 6.82 21.45
C ARG A 123 -4.41 8.31 21.12
N MET A 124 -5.48 8.92 20.62
CA MET A 124 -5.53 10.31 20.19
C MET A 124 -6.48 11.14 21.09
N PRO A 125 -6.14 12.40 21.42
CA PRO A 125 -6.92 13.25 22.32
C PRO A 125 -8.07 14.03 21.62
N TYR A 126 -8.51 13.58 20.44
CA TYR A 126 -9.51 14.26 19.61
C TYR A 126 -10.46 13.25 18.94
N SER A 127 -11.62 13.74 18.49
CA SER A 127 -12.53 12.96 17.67
C SER A 127 -12.01 12.87 16.24
N LEU A 128 -12.20 11.72 15.59
CA LEU A 128 -11.68 11.50 14.24
C LEU A 128 -12.82 11.19 13.28
N THR A 129 -13.00 12.01 12.26
CA THR A 129 -13.90 11.75 11.13
C THR A 129 -13.09 11.27 9.94
N ILE A 130 -13.38 10.07 9.45
CA ILE A 130 -12.76 9.48 8.26
C ILE A 130 -13.80 9.48 7.15
N ILE A 131 -13.52 10.15 6.04
CA ILE A 131 -14.36 10.12 4.84
C ILE A 131 -13.79 9.05 3.92
N ASP A 132 -14.47 7.90 3.83
CA ASP A 132 -14.16 6.86 2.85
C ASP A 132 -14.84 7.19 1.51
N THR A 133 -14.06 7.21 0.45
CA THR A 133 -14.58 7.45 -0.90
C THR A 133 -14.63 6.15 -1.69
N PRO A 134 -15.62 5.95 -2.57
CA PRO A 134 -15.57 4.88 -3.57
C PRO A 134 -14.22 4.80 -4.29
N GLY A 135 -13.77 3.58 -4.57
CA GLY A 135 -12.60 3.36 -5.41
C GLY A 135 -12.86 3.87 -6.83
N PHE A 136 -11.96 4.72 -7.32
CA PHE A 136 -11.99 5.21 -8.71
C PHE A 136 -11.13 4.32 -9.62
N GLY A 137 -11.29 4.48 -10.94
CA GLY A 137 -10.54 3.68 -11.92
C GLY A 137 -11.01 2.23 -12.07
N ASP A 138 -12.21 1.89 -11.60
CA ASP A 138 -12.86 0.60 -11.87
C ASP A 138 -13.18 0.46 -13.38
N THR A 139 -13.44 -0.78 -13.81
CA THR A 139 -13.83 -1.21 -15.18
C THR A 139 -15.00 -0.46 -15.81
N LYS A 140 -15.67 0.44 -15.08
CA LYS A 140 -16.83 1.25 -15.50
C LYS A 140 -16.46 2.62 -16.10
N GLY A 141 -15.19 3.03 -16.03
CA GLY A 141 -14.63 4.18 -16.76
C GLY A 141 -14.96 5.59 -16.21
N ILE A 142 -14.53 6.63 -16.95
CA ILE A 142 -14.53 8.07 -16.56
C ILE A 142 -15.91 8.60 -16.11
N LYS A 143 -17.02 8.01 -16.58
CA LYS A 143 -18.37 8.43 -16.15
C LYS A 143 -18.57 8.17 -14.66
N ARG A 144 -18.12 7.02 -14.16
CA ARG A 144 -18.23 6.68 -12.73
C ARG A 144 -17.37 7.60 -11.88
N ASP A 145 -16.17 7.93 -12.35
CA ASP A 145 -15.29 8.87 -11.64
C ASP A 145 -15.94 10.27 -11.53
N ARG A 146 -16.68 10.72 -12.55
CA ARG A 146 -17.46 11.98 -12.48
C ARG A 146 -18.59 11.91 -11.46
N GLU A 147 -19.28 10.78 -11.37
CA GLU A 147 -20.33 10.57 -10.36
C GLU A 147 -19.73 10.67 -8.95
N ILE A 148 -18.58 10.04 -8.71
CA ILE A 148 -17.87 10.10 -7.42
C ILE A 148 -17.49 11.54 -7.07
N VAL A 149 -16.94 12.30 -8.04
CA VAL A 149 -16.60 13.72 -7.83
C VAL A 149 -17.85 14.55 -7.50
N GLU A 150 -18.98 14.28 -8.15
CA GLU A 150 -20.24 14.96 -7.88
C GLU A 150 -20.82 14.57 -6.51
N GLN A 151 -20.71 13.31 -6.09
CA GLN A 151 -21.07 12.86 -4.73
C GLN A 151 -20.21 13.58 -3.68
N LEU A 152 -18.90 13.66 -3.88
CA LEU A 152 -18.00 14.43 -3.02
C LEU A 152 -18.41 15.90 -2.95
N ARG A 153 -18.72 16.51 -4.10
CA ARG A 153 -19.21 17.89 -4.13
C ARG A 153 -20.46 18.04 -3.27
N LYS A 154 -21.48 17.20 -3.49
CA LYS A 154 -22.72 17.26 -2.71
C LYS A 154 -22.44 17.10 -1.22
N PHE A 155 -21.61 16.12 -0.85
CA PHE A 155 -21.22 15.86 0.53
C PHE A 155 -20.62 17.09 1.23
N PHE A 156 -19.74 17.83 0.57
CA PHE A 156 -19.10 19.02 1.14
C PHE A 156 -19.94 20.30 1.03
N THR A 157 -20.85 20.40 0.06
CA THR A 157 -21.72 21.57 -0.12
C THR A 157 -23.06 21.50 0.64
N SER A 158 -23.39 20.34 1.20
CA SER A 158 -24.62 20.15 1.99
C SER A 158 -24.64 21.12 3.18
N PRO A 159 -25.71 21.93 3.35
CA PRO A 159 -25.75 22.95 4.38
C PRO A 159 -25.95 22.38 5.80
N GLY A 160 -25.38 23.08 6.79
CA GLY A 160 -25.54 22.77 8.22
C GLY A 160 -24.81 21.51 8.67
N ASP A 161 -25.34 20.81 9.68
CA ASP A 161 -24.77 19.58 10.24
C ASP A 161 -24.76 18.40 9.24
N LEU A 162 -25.40 18.57 8.08
CA LEU A 162 -25.41 17.61 6.97
C LEU A 162 -24.08 17.61 6.21
N GLY A 163 -23.33 18.71 6.20
CA GLY A 163 -22.04 18.83 5.52
C GLY A 163 -20.83 18.61 6.43
N ILE A 164 -19.65 18.87 5.89
CA ILE A 164 -18.38 19.02 6.62
C ILE A 164 -17.84 20.40 6.25
N SER A 165 -17.43 21.20 7.22
CA SER A 165 -16.99 22.59 6.98
C SER A 165 -15.51 22.74 6.62
N HIS A 166 -14.69 21.77 7.02
CA HIS A 166 -13.23 21.82 6.86
C HIS A 166 -12.66 20.42 6.68
N ILE A 167 -11.42 20.36 6.20
CA ILE A 167 -10.65 19.13 6.08
C ILE A 167 -9.24 19.35 6.64
N ASP A 168 -8.77 18.43 7.48
CA ASP A 168 -7.41 18.49 8.03
C ASP A 168 -6.41 17.76 7.12
N ALA A 169 -6.85 16.66 6.50
CA ALA A 169 -5.97 15.87 5.63
C ALA A 169 -6.70 15.13 4.51
N ILE A 170 -6.00 14.99 3.38
CA ILE A 170 -6.36 14.11 2.27
C ILE A 170 -5.31 13.00 2.19
N GLY A 171 -5.71 11.78 2.52
CA GLY A 171 -4.91 10.58 2.34
C GLY A 171 -5.05 10.03 0.92
N PHE A 172 -4.05 10.28 0.07
CA PHE A 172 -3.97 9.68 -1.27
C PHE A 172 -3.34 8.29 -1.22
N VAL A 173 -4.17 7.26 -1.31
CA VAL A 173 -3.78 5.85 -1.13
C VAL A 173 -3.29 5.25 -2.45
N VAL A 174 -2.04 4.77 -2.45
CA VAL A 174 -1.39 4.14 -3.61
C VAL A 174 -0.64 2.87 -3.21
N GLN A 175 -0.47 1.93 -4.14
CA GLN A 175 0.30 0.71 -3.86
C GLN A 175 1.80 0.93 -4.08
N ALA A 176 2.65 0.35 -3.23
CA ALA A 176 4.10 0.54 -3.30
C ALA A 176 4.74 0.08 -4.62
N SER A 177 4.24 -1.04 -5.18
CA SER A 177 4.74 -1.66 -6.41
C SER A 177 4.24 -0.99 -7.69
N GLN A 178 3.44 0.08 -7.58
CA GLN A 178 2.82 0.71 -8.74
C GLN A 178 3.85 1.57 -9.50
N ALA A 179 4.37 1.06 -10.61
CA ALA A 179 5.38 1.76 -11.41
C ALA A 179 4.87 3.04 -12.10
N ARG A 180 3.55 3.18 -12.32
CA ARG A 180 2.93 4.34 -13.00
C ARG A 180 1.53 4.61 -12.45
N LEU A 181 1.19 5.88 -12.28
CA LEU A 181 -0.18 6.27 -11.95
C LEU A 181 -1.09 6.15 -13.16
N SER A 182 -2.31 5.67 -12.93
CA SER A 182 -3.33 5.53 -13.95
C SER A 182 -3.88 6.91 -14.39
N VAL A 183 -4.59 6.92 -15.52
CA VAL A 183 -5.33 8.12 -15.96
C VAL A 183 -6.43 8.48 -14.96
N GLY A 184 -7.05 7.49 -14.31
CA GLY A 184 -8.06 7.68 -13.28
C GLY A 184 -7.50 8.36 -12.03
N GLN A 185 -6.32 7.93 -11.57
CA GLN A 185 -5.60 8.56 -10.45
C GLN A 185 -5.31 10.03 -10.71
N LYS A 186 -4.78 10.36 -11.90
CA LYS A 186 -4.52 11.75 -12.28
C LYS A 186 -5.81 12.57 -12.34
N TYR A 187 -6.86 12.01 -12.93
CA TYR A 187 -8.15 12.68 -13.03
C TYR A 187 -8.78 12.97 -11.66
N VAL A 188 -8.75 12.02 -10.74
CA VAL A 188 -9.27 12.23 -9.38
C VAL A 188 -8.43 13.26 -8.64
N PHE A 189 -7.12 13.20 -8.80
CA PHE A 189 -6.25 14.21 -8.22
C PHE A 189 -6.57 15.63 -8.72
N ASP A 190 -6.68 15.81 -10.04
CA ASP A 190 -7.11 17.08 -10.65
C ASP A 190 -8.49 17.51 -10.14
N SER A 191 -9.39 16.56 -9.89
CA SER A 191 -10.73 16.82 -9.37
C SER A 191 -10.70 17.28 -7.92
N ILE A 192 -9.82 16.71 -7.08
CA ILE A 192 -9.62 17.16 -5.70
C ILE A 192 -9.08 18.59 -5.68
N LEU A 193 -8.07 18.89 -6.49
CA LEU A 193 -7.56 20.27 -6.63
C LEU A 193 -8.64 21.23 -7.15
N ALA A 194 -9.54 20.75 -8.00
CA ALA A 194 -10.68 21.54 -8.48
C ALA A 194 -11.71 21.83 -7.36
N LEU A 195 -11.95 20.85 -6.48
CA LEU A 195 -12.89 20.95 -5.36
C LEU A 195 -12.39 21.90 -4.26
N PHE A 196 -11.11 21.77 -3.87
CA PHE A 196 -10.58 22.46 -2.69
C PHE A 196 -9.66 23.63 -3.02
N GLY A 197 -9.26 23.82 -4.28
CA GLY A 197 -8.24 24.79 -4.65
C GLY A 197 -6.83 24.21 -4.61
N LYS A 198 -5.83 25.01 -5.02
CA LYS A 198 -4.43 24.57 -5.06
C LYS A 198 -3.72 24.66 -3.71
N ASP A 199 -4.26 25.46 -2.81
CA ASP A 199 -3.83 25.66 -1.43
C ASP A 199 -4.02 24.42 -0.54
N ILE A 200 -4.91 23.49 -0.93
CA ILE A 200 -5.06 22.18 -0.24
C ILE A 200 -3.81 21.31 -0.31
N SER A 201 -2.82 21.65 -1.15
CA SER A 201 -1.64 20.82 -1.42
C SER A 201 -0.88 20.42 -0.15
N ASP A 202 -0.83 21.29 0.86
CA ASP A 202 -0.15 21.03 2.14
C ASP A 202 -0.91 20.02 3.01
N ASN A 203 -2.21 19.86 2.81
CA ASN A 203 -3.05 18.87 3.47
C ASN A 203 -3.07 17.51 2.75
N ILE A 204 -2.38 17.38 1.60
CA ILE A 204 -2.32 16.12 0.86
C ILE A 204 -1.15 15.27 1.37
N PHE A 205 -1.47 14.05 1.80
CA PHE A 205 -0.50 13.05 2.28
C PHE A 205 -0.59 11.79 1.42
N LEU A 206 0.57 11.26 1.03
CA LEU A 206 0.64 10.03 0.24
C LEU A 206 0.69 8.82 1.18
N LEU A 207 -0.32 7.95 1.12
CA LEU A 207 -0.42 6.75 1.95
C LEU A 207 -0.09 5.52 1.12
N VAL A 208 1.15 5.05 1.23
CA VAL A 208 1.68 3.96 0.41
C VAL A 208 1.42 2.61 1.07
N THR A 209 0.52 1.82 0.50
CA THR A 209 0.12 0.49 0.99
C THR A 209 0.95 -0.61 0.35
N PHE A 210 0.88 -1.83 0.93
CA PHE A 210 1.65 -3.00 0.46
C PHE A 210 3.16 -2.75 0.44
N ALA A 211 3.64 -1.83 1.28
CA ALA A 211 5.06 -1.53 1.41
C ALA A 211 5.77 -2.65 2.18
N ASP A 212 6.93 -3.06 1.69
CA ASP A 212 7.81 -4.07 2.28
C ASP A 212 8.99 -3.47 3.07
N GLY A 213 8.99 -2.14 3.24
CA GLY A 213 10.02 -1.39 3.97
C GLY A 213 11.15 -0.82 3.10
N GLN A 214 11.15 -1.13 1.79
CA GLN A 214 12.05 -0.47 0.82
C GLN A 214 11.44 0.85 0.31
N GLU A 215 12.24 1.68 -0.37
CA GLU A 215 11.72 2.88 -1.04
C GLU A 215 10.69 2.47 -2.11
N PRO A 216 9.42 2.93 -2.03
CA PRO A 216 8.39 2.51 -2.97
C PRO A 216 8.63 3.00 -4.40
N GLU A 217 8.47 2.11 -5.39
CA GLU A 217 8.56 2.49 -6.81
C GLU A 217 7.56 3.56 -7.20
N VAL A 218 6.39 3.55 -6.55
CA VAL A 218 5.32 4.53 -6.79
C VAL A 218 5.73 5.98 -6.53
N LEU A 219 6.77 6.23 -5.71
CA LEU A 219 7.28 7.59 -5.51
C LEU A 219 7.80 8.21 -6.82
N ASN A 220 8.41 7.41 -7.70
CA ASN A 220 8.79 7.89 -9.04
C ASN A 220 7.56 8.24 -9.88
N ALA A 221 6.54 7.39 -9.85
CA ALA A 221 5.30 7.62 -10.59
C ALA A 221 4.55 8.88 -10.12
N VAL A 222 4.54 9.14 -8.81
CA VAL A 222 3.95 10.33 -8.18
C VAL A 222 4.75 11.58 -8.57
N ARG A 223 6.09 11.52 -8.55
CA ARG A 223 6.96 12.62 -9.01
C ARG A 223 6.74 12.94 -10.49
N GLU A 224 6.68 11.92 -11.35
CA GLU A 224 6.42 12.09 -12.79
C GLU A 224 5.04 12.66 -13.09
N ALA A 225 4.06 12.36 -12.25
CA ALA A 225 2.71 12.88 -12.36
C ALA A 225 2.53 14.28 -11.76
N GLU A 226 3.59 14.85 -11.15
CA GLU A 226 3.58 16.16 -10.50
C GLU A 226 2.44 16.29 -9.47
N ILE A 227 2.19 15.22 -8.72
CA ILE A 227 1.18 15.20 -7.65
C ILE A 227 1.71 15.94 -6.42
N PRO A 228 1.19 17.13 -6.06
CA PRO A 228 1.52 17.77 -4.80
C PRO A 228 1.13 16.91 -3.61
N HIS A 229 2.06 16.79 -2.67
CA HIS A 229 1.89 16.13 -1.39
C HIS A 229 2.95 16.65 -0.43
N LYS A 230 2.64 16.72 0.86
CA LYS A 230 3.56 17.21 1.89
C LYS A 230 4.49 16.11 2.38
N HIS A 231 3.92 14.96 2.76
CA HIS A 231 4.66 13.79 3.24
C HIS A 231 4.07 12.51 2.68
N TYR A 232 4.88 11.44 2.68
CA TYR A 232 4.42 10.09 2.41
C TYR A 232 4.65 9.17 3.62
N PHE A 233 3.78 8.18 3.78
CA PHE A 233 3.83 7.19 4.85
C PHE A 233 3.63 5.80 4.28
N GLN A 234 4.40 4.84 4.79
CA GLN A 234 4.34 3.46 4.34
C GLN A 234 3.53 2.60 5.31
N PHE A 235 2.60 1.82 4.78
CA PHE A 235 1.74 0.95 5.57
C PHE A 235 1.84 -0.48 5.10
N ASN A 236 2.33 -1.34 5.99
CA ASN A 236 2.29 -2.79 5.81
C ASN A 236 1.10 -3.39 6.55
N ASN A 237 -0.08 -3.29 5.94
CA ASN A 237 -1.33 -3.78 6.53
C ASN A 237 -1.50 -5.30 6.46
N SER A 238 -0.49 -6.05 5.98
CA SER A 238 -0.55 -7.51 5.91
C SER A 238 -0.68 -8.16 7.30
N ALA A 239 -0.18 -7.48 8.33
CA ALA A 239 -0.23 -7.94 9.72
C ALA A 239 -1.64 -7.88 10.32
N LEU A 240 -2.53 -7.00 9.81
CA LEU A 240 -3.80 -6.64 10.46
C LEU A 240 -4.69 -7.86 10.79
N TYR A 241 -4.78 -8.81 9.86
CA TYR A 241 -5.56 -10.05 10.00
C TYR A 241 -4.70 -11.32 9.87
N SER A 242 -3.39 -11.19 10.03
CA SER A 242 -2.47 -12.34 9.93
C SER A 242 -2.64 -13.27 11.13
N GLN A 243 -2.48 -14.58 10.89
CA GLN A 243 -2.50 -15.57 11.98
C GLN A 243 -1.29 -15.34 12.87
N THR A 244 -1.54 -15.00 14.14
CA THR A 244 -0.51 -14.76 15.15
C THR A 244 0.47 -15.94 15.26
N ASN A 245 0.01 -17.18 15.06
CA ASN A 245 0.82 -18.39 15.30
C ASN A 245 1.76 -18.83 14.15
N LYS A 246 1.59 -18.36 12.91
CA LYS A 246 2.39 -18.86 11.75
C LYS A 246 3.65 -18.06 11.43
N ASN A 247 3.74 -16.79 11.85
CA ASN A 247 4.91 -15.93 11.61
C ASN A 247 5.03 -14.84 12.70
N ARG A 248 5.05 -15.25 13.99
CA ARG A 248 5.03 -14.33 15.14
C ARG A 248 6.01 -13.15 15.05
N LYS A 249 7.28 -13.42 14.70
CA LYS A 249 8.35 -12.41 14.71
C LYS A 249 8.19 -11.35 13.62
N PHE A 250 7.84 -11.76 12.40
CA PHE A 250 7.63 -10.82 11.30
C PHE A 250 6.30 -10.09 11.44
N GLY A 251 5.24 -10.79 11.87
CA GLY A 251 3.92 -10.18 12.10
C GLY A 251 3.95 -9.09 13.17
N SER A 252 4.65 -9.31 14.30
CA SER A 252 4.80 -8.30 15.34
C SER A 252 5.58 -7.08 14.85
N LEU A 253 6.67 -7.29 14.11
CA LEU A 253 7.47 -6.21 13.53
C LEU A 253 6.64 -5.37 12.54
N PHE A 254 5.88 -6.02 11.65
CA PHE A 254 5.00 -5.32 10.72
C PHE A 254 3.87 -4.55 11.44
N TRP A 255 3.37 -5.06 12.56
CA TRP A 255 2.40 -4.36 13.40
C TRP A 255 2.98 -3.11 14.07
N GLU A 256 4.18 -3.24 14.66
CA GLU A 256 4.91 -2.13 15.29
C GLU A 256 5.21 -1.03 14.27
N MET A 257 5.79 -1.39 13.12
CA MET A 257 6.02 -0.44 12.02
C MET A 257 4.72 0.23 11.55
N GLY A 258 3.61 -0.51 11.48
CA GLY A 258 2.30 0.05 11.15
C GLY A 258 1.81 1.06 12.18
N CYS A 259 1.99 0.77 13.47
CA CYS A 259 1.64 1.69 14.56
C CYS A 259 2.49 2.96 14.53
N GLU A 260 3.79 2.85 14.29
CA GLU A 260 4.71 3.99 14.15
C GLU A 260 4.32 4.85 12.93
N SER A 261 3.99 4.23 11.79
CA SER A 261 3.50 4.95 10.61
C SER A 261 2.19 5.69 10.88
N PHE A 262 1.23 5.08 11.59
CA PHE A 262 -0.03 5.77 11.96
C PHE A 262 0.22 6.92 12.92
N GLN A 263 1.08 6.73 13.92
CA GLN A 263 1.44 7.79 14.86
C GLN A 263 2.05 8.98 14.12
N THR A 264 3.10 8.73 13.33
CA THR A 264 3.80 9.77 12.58
C THR A 264 2.87 10.46 11.59
N PHE A 265 1.99 9.71 10.92
CA PHE A 265 0.98 10.28 10.03
C PHE A 265 0.06 11.25 10.78
N LEU A 266 -0.53 10.82 11.89
CA LEU A 266 -1.47 11.64 12.66
C LEU A 266 -0.77 12.86 13.27
N ASP A 267 0.45 12.72 13.77
CA ASP A 267 1.27 13.84 14.26
C ASP A 267 1.49 14.88 13.15
N LYS A 268 1.77 14.43 11.91
CA LYS A 268 1.88 15.34 10.75
C LYS A 268 0.57 15.97 10.31
N VAL A 269 -0.56 15.31 10.53
CA VAL A 269 -1.89 15.93 10.34
C VAL A 269 -2.13 17.05 11.36
N LEU A 270 -1.60 16.95 12.58
CA LEU A 270 -1.71 18.02 13.57
C LEU A 270 -0.83 19.24 13.26
N GLU A 271 0.22 19.07 12.45
CA GLU A 271 1.13 20.16 12.04
C GLU A 271 0.61 21.01 10.87
N VAL A 272 -0.46 20.57 10.19
CA VAL A 272 -1.07 21.33 9.07
C VAL A 272 -2.27 22.15 9.55
N GLU A 273 -2.41 23.35 8.99
CA GLU A 273 -3.63 24.13 9.20
C GLU A 273 -4.80 23.47 8.47
N LYS A 274 -5.96 23.46 9.12
CA LYS A 274 -7.18 22.95 8.49
C LYS A 274 -7.54 23.78 7.26
N HIS A 275 -7.97 23.09 6.20
CA HIS A 275 -8.44 23.74 4.99
C HIS A 275 -9.95 23.93 5.08
N GLU A 276 -10.39 25.19 5.05
CA GLU A 276 -11.82 25.53 5.07
C GLU A 276 -12.44 25.32 3.69
N ILE A 277 -13.58 24.64 3.64
CA ILE A 277 -14.22 24.31 2.38
C ILE A 277 -14.83 25.57 1.78
N CYS A 278 -14.33 25.94 0.60
CA CYS A 278 -14.77 27.13 -0.11
C CYS A 278 -16.11 26.89 -0.85
N ASN A 279 -16.95 27.92 -0.90
CA ASN A 279 -18.24 27.89 -1.63
C ASN A 279 -18.09 28.01 -3.16
N TYR A 280 -16.87 28.01 -3.70
CA TYR A 280 -16.57 28.16 -5.11
C TYR A 280 -15.63 27.05 -5.58
N MET A 281 -15.78 26.62 -6.84
CA MET A 281 -15.02 25.52 -7.44
C MET A 281 -14.16 26.01 -8.59
N TYR A 282 -12.96 25.47 -8.71
CA TYR A 282 -12.10 25.70 -9.87
C TYR A 282 -12.41 24.70 -10.98
N TYR A 283 -12.99 25.15 -12.08
CA TYR A 283 -13.18 24.28 -13.24
C TYR A 283 -11.94 24.27 -14.13
N VAL A 284 -11.29 23.12 -14.25
CA VAL A 284 -10.23 22.90 -15.23
C VAL A 284 -10.86 22.78 -16.63
N THR A 285 -11.01 23.91 -17.32
CA THR A 285 -11.46 23.90 -18.71
C THR A 285 -10.29 23.64 -19.65
N ARG A 286 -10.36 22.57 -20.45
CA ARG A 286 -9.42 22.36 -21.57
C ARG A 286 -9.71 23.39 -22.66
N LYS A 287 -8.96 24.49 -22.68
CA LYS A 287 -9.00 25.45 -23.79
C LYS A 287 -8.14 24.94 -24.95
N LYS A 288 -8.71 24.94 -26.15
CA LYS A 288 -7.92 24.79 -27.38
C LYS A 288 -7.06 26.05 -27.52
N ILE A 289 -5.76 25.89 -27.35
CA ILE A 289 -4.78 26.94 -27.59
C ILE A 289 -4.07 26.62 -28.90
N GLN A 290 -3.88 27.63 -29.75
CA GLN A 290 -2.98 27.50 -30.89
C GLN A 290 -1.56 27.45 -30.35
N LYS A 291 -0.83 26.40 -30.72
CA LYS A 291 0.59 26.23 -30.45
C LYS A 291 1.31 25.97 -31.75
N THR A 292 2.57 26.37 -31.81
CA THR A 292 3.40 26.10 -32.99
C THR A 292 3.69 24.61 -33.10
N VAL A 293 3.97 24.14 -34.32
CA VAL A 293 4.36 22.76 -34.57
C VAL A 293 5.64 22.43 -33.80
N GLU A 294 6.58 23.38 -33.67
CA GLU A 294 7.77 23.19 -32.83
C GLU A 294 7.42 23.00 -31.36
N GLU A 295 6.52 23.80 -30.77
CA GLU A 295 6.14 23.65 -29.35
C GLU A 295 5.41 22.34 -29.05
N VAL A 296 4.55 21.90 -29.97
CA VAL A 296 3.84 20.62 -29.86
C VAL A 296 4.84 19.47 -30.04
N ARG A 297 5.77 19.59 -30.99
CA ARG A 297 6.84 18.63 -31.22
C ARG A 297 7.81 18.57 -30.03
N LEU A 298 8.23 19.69 -29.46
CA LEU A 298 9.12 19.75 -28.31
C LEU A 298 8.48 19.09 -27.09
N ARG A 299 7.20 19.39 -26.81
CA ARG A 299 6.45 18.70 -25.74
C ARG A 299 6.23 17.22 -26.04
N TYR A 300 6.04 16.87 -27.31
CA TYR A 300 5.91 15.47 -27.73
C TYR A 300 7.23 14.72 -27.58
N GLU A 301 8.36 15.35 -27.90
CA GLU A 301 9.73 14.86 -27.75
C GLU A 301 10.17 14.82 -26.28
N GLU A 302 9.78 15.79 -25.44
CA GLU A 302 9.96 15.76 -23.98
C GLU A 302 9.12 14.65 -23.33
N ALA A 303 7.86 14.49 -23.77
CA ALA A 303 6.99 13.41 -23.32
C ALA A 303 7.37 12.04 -23.89
N HIS A 304 8.00 11.98 -25.08
CA HIS A 304 8.56 10.76 -25.68
C HIS A 304 9.93 10.41 -25.11
N GLY A 305 10.74 11.39 -24.74
CA GLY A 305 11.98 11.20 -23.98
C GLY A 305 11.72 10.56 -22.62
N ARG A 306 10.50 10.74 -22.06
CA ARG A 306 10.03 10.06 -20.84
C ARG A 306 9.20 8.80 -21.10
N LYS A 307 8.65 8.58 -22.29
CA LYS A 307 7.99 7.31 -22.65
C LYS A 307 9.03 6.34 -23.19
N LEU A 308 9.57 5.53 -22.28
CA LEU A 308 10.27 4.26 -22.51
C LEU A 308 10.26 3.79 -23.98
N SER A 309 11.30 4.13 -24.73
CA SER A 309 11.56 3.50 -26.02
C SER A 309 11.75 1.99 -25.80
N ALA A 310 11.52 1.16 -26.83
CA ALA A 310 11.82 -0.27 -26.74
C ALA A 310 13.27 -0.53 -26.29
N GLN A 311 14.19 0.38 -26.64
CA GLN A 311 15.58 0.36 -26.21
C GLN A 311 15.73 0.58 -24.70
N ASN A 312 15.04 1.57 -24.11
CA ASN A 312 15.13 1.81 -22.67
C ASN A 312 14.47 0.68 -21.84
N ILE A 313 13.45 0.02 -22.38
CA ILE A 313 12.86 -1.18 -21.75
C ILE A 313 13.87 -2.33 -21.80
N ILE A 314 14.55 -2.52 -22.94
CA ILE A 314 15.63 -3.49 -23.07
C ILE A 314 16.75 -3.17 -22.08
N ASP A 315 17.19 -1.92 -21.98
CA ASP A 315 18.25 -1.51 -21.05
C ASP A 315 17.85 -1.71 -19.58
N LYS A 316 16.58 -1.47 -19.23
CA LYS A 316 16.07 -1.73 -17.87
C LYS A 316 15.98 -3.23 -17.56
N ILE A 317 15.46 -4.03 -18.49
CA ILE A 317 15.41 -5.50 -18.35
C ILE A 317 16.83 -6.06 -18.27
N GLN A 318 17.77 -5.51 -19.05
CA GLN A 318 19.18 -5.87 -19.01
C GLN A 318 19.79 -5.53 -17.63
N GLY A 319 19.50 -4.36 -17.07
CA GLY A 319 19.93 -3.98 -15.72
C GLY A 319 19.35 -4.87 -14.62
N GLU A 320 18.07 -5.25 -14.71
CA GLU A 320 17.44 -6.21 -13.80
C GLU A 320 18.05 -7.62 -13.92
N TYR A 321 18.37 -8.03 -15.15
CA TYR A 321 19.05 -9.29 -15.44
C TYR A 321 20.47 -9.31 -14.84
N ASP A 322 21.25 -8.24 -15.00
CA ASP A 322 22.61 -8.11 -14.47
C ASP A 322 22.60 -8.09 -12.93
N LEU A 323 21.62 -7.41 -12.32
CA LEU A 323 21.44 -7.41 -10.87
C LEU A 323 21.08 -8.82 -10.34
N GLY A 324 20.23 -9.54 -11.08
CA GLY A 324 19.90 -10.95 -10.81
C GLY A 324 21.13 -11.86 -10.86
N GLN A 325 21.98 -11.72 -11.89
CA GLN A 325 23.24 -12.45 -12.02
C GLN A 325 24.19 -12.18 -10.84
N LYS A 326 24.29 -10.92 -10.41
CA LYS A 326 25.12 -10.55 -9.26
C LYS A 326 24.65 -11.22 -7.96
N LYS A 327 23.34 -11.25 -7.71
CA LYS A 327 22.74 -11.97 -6.56
C LYS A 327 23.03 -13.47 -6.60
N ILE A 328 22.96 -14.09 -7.78
CA ILE A 328 23.27 -15.52 -7.95
C ILE A 328 24.73 -15.79 -7.58
N LEU A 329 25.66 -14.92 -8.00
CA LEU A 329 27.07 -15.00 -7.64
C LEU A 329 27.31 -14.84 -6.14
N GLU A 330 26.64 -13.88 -5.50
CA GLU A 330 26.71 -13.68 -4.04
C GLU A 330 26.17 -14.91 -3.27
N MET A 331 25.06 -15.49 -3.73
CA MET A 331 24.53 -16.73 -3.16
C MET A 331 25.47 -17.92 -3.36
N ALA A 332 26.08 -18.05 -4.55
CA ALA A 332 27.07 -19.09 -4.82
C ALA A 332 28.30 -18.97 -3.91
N ASP A 333 28.78 -17.75 -3.66
CA ASP A 333 29.88 -17.51 -2.74
C ASP A 333 29.49 -17.78 -1.28
N SER A 334 28.26 -17.46 -0.88
CA SER A 334 27.73 -17.83 0.45
C SER A 334 27.60 -19.34 0.62
N VAL A 335 27.16 -20.06 -0.42
CA VAL A 335 27.09 -21.52 -0.44
C VAL A 335 28.49 -22.13 -0.38
N ARG A 336 29.45 -21.59 -1.13
CA ARG A 336 30.87 -22.00 -1.07
C ARG A 336 31.45 -21.85 0.33
N LYS A 337 31.29 -20.68 0.96
CA LYS A 337 31.72 -20.43 2.35
C LYS A 337 31.07 -21.39 3.35
N SER A 338 29.78 -21.68 3.17
CA SER A 338 29.06 -22.64 3.99
C SER A 338 29.57 -24.07 3.78
N LEU A 339 29.91 -24.45 2.54
CA LEU A 339 30.52 -25.74 2.19
C LEU A 339 31.95 -25.88 2.71
N GLU A 340 32.77 -24.83 2.66
CA GLU A 340 34.09 -24.80 3.29
C GLU A 340 33.99 -24.98 4.79
N ARG A 341 33.05 -24.28 5.43
CA ARG A 341 32.77 -24.45 6.85
C ARG A 341 32.28 -25.87 7.17
N LEU A 342 31.43 -26.45 6.34
CA LEU A 342 30.98 -27.83 6.49
C LEU A 342 32.13 -28.83 6.30
N ARG A 343 33.06 -28.58 5.36
CA ARG A 343 34.29 -29.38 5.16
C ARG A 343 35.22 -29.34 6.37
N GLU A 344 35.36 -28.20 7.04
CA GLU A 344 36.15 -28.08 8.28
C GLU A 344 35.57 -28.92 9.44
N ILE A 345 34.25 -29.12 9.47
CA ILE A 345 33.55 -29.76 10.59
C ILE A 345 33.23 -31.25 10.27
N ALA A 346 33.25 -31.65 9.00
CA ALA A 346 32.87 -32.99 8.57
C ALA A 346 33.95 -34.06 8.86
N LEU A 347 33.58 -35.10 9.60
CA LEU A 347 34.43 -36.24 9.98
C LEU A 347 34.75 -37.22 8.83
N LYS A 348 34.18 -37.02 7.63
CA LYS A 348 34.46 -37.80 6.40
C LYS A 348 34.45 -36.87 5.18
N PRO A 349 35.33 -37.09 4.18
CA PRO A 349 35.31 -36.31 2.95
C PRO A 349 34.01 -36.55 2.17
N ASP A 350 33.43 -35.45 1.67
CA ASP A 350 32.15 -35.42 0.94
C ASP A 350 32.29 -36.03 -0.47
N PRO A 351 31.26 -36.70 -1.02
CA PRO A 351 31.42 -37.64 -2.14
C PRO A 351 31.27 -37.04 -3.54
N LEU A 352 31.03 -35.73 -3.70
CA LEU A 352 30.79 -35.14 -5.03
C LEU A 352 31.44 -33.75 -5.20
N SER A 353 32.06 -33.55 -6.35
CA SER A 353 32.65 -32.29 -6.81
C SER A 353 31.62 -31.35 -7.44
N ALA A 354 31.94 -30.05 -7.53
CA ALA A 354 31.07 -29.03 -8.13
C ALA A 354 30.62 -29.38 -9.56
N VAL A 355 31.49 -30.04 -10.33
CA VAL A 355 31.18 -30.53 -11.68
C VAL A 355 30.10 -31.61 -11.65
N GLU A 356 30.20 -32.58 -10.73
CA GLU A 356 29.26 -33.70 -10.62
C GLU A 356 27.89 -33.23 -10.11
N TYR A 357 27.86 -32.18 -9.29
CA TYR A 357 26.62 -31.53 -8.86
C TYR A 357 25.90 -30.81 -10.01
N ILE A 358 26.64 -30.07 -10.85
CA ILE A 358 26.07 -29.40 -12.03
C ILE A 358 25.56 -30.43 -13.06
N ASP A 359 26.28 -31.54 -13.25
CA ASP A 359 25.83 -32.64 -14.12
C ASP A 359 24.49 -33.24 -13.65
N MET A 360 24.27 -33.30 -12.32
CA MET A 360 23.00 -33.76 -11.75
C MET A 360 21.86 -32.75 -11.98
N MET A 361 22.13 -31.45 -11.91
CA MET A 361 21.17 -30.39 -12.24
C MET A 361 20.77 -30.42 -13.72
N ILE A 362 21.73 -30.57 -14.63
CA ILE A 362 21.49 -30.72 -16.06
C ILE A 362 20.58 -31.93 -16.33
N LYS A 363 20.89 -33.09 -15.72
CA LYS A 363 20.06 -34.30 -15.84
C LYS A 363 18.64 -34.10 -15.32
N THR A 364 18.48 -33.35 -14.23
CA THR A 364 17.16 -33.06 -13.64
C THR A 364 16.33 -32.14 -14.52
N GLU A 365 16.93 -31.10 -15.11
CA GLU A 365 16.24 -30.21 -16.05
C GLU A 365 15.88 -30.93 -17.35
N GLN A 366 16.77 -31.77 -17.88
CA GLN A 366 16.49 -32.62 -19.05
C GLN A 366 15.37 -33.64 -18.79
N ARG A 367 15.29 -34.21 -17.58
CA ARG A 367 14.25 -35.16 -17.20
C ARG A 367 12.88 -34.50 -16.98
N THR A 368 12.86 -33.30 -16.40
CA THR A 368 11.62 -32.59 -16.08
C THR A 368 11.06 -31.81 -17.27
N ALA A 369 11.91 -31.42 -18.23
CA ALA A 369 11.57 -30.84 -19.53
C ALA A 369 10.51 -29.73 -19.50
N LYS A 370 10.52 -28.89 -18.46
CA LYS A 370 9.58 -27.77 -18.31
C LYS A 370 9.82 -26.71 -19.39
N PRO A 371 8.82 -25.90 -19.79
CA PRO A 371 9.01 -24.84 -20.79
C PRO A 371 10.28 -23.99 -20.54
N GLY A 372 11.05 -23.73 -21.60
CA GLY A 372 12.34 -23.02 -21.52
C GLY A 372 13.52 -23.84 -20.96
N TRP A 373 13.40 -25.17 -20.78
CA TRP A 373 14.47 -26.01 -20.23
C TRP A 373 15.75 -26.03 -21.09
N GLN A 374 15.64 -25.84 -22.41
CA GLN A 374 16.78 -25.82 -23.32
C GLN A 374 17.73 -24.65 -23.03
N GLU A 375 17.17 -23.46 -22.79
CA GLU A 375 17.94 -22.26 -22.41
C GLU A 375 18.59 -22.42 -21.03
N ARG A 376 17.87 -23.01 -20.06
CA ARG A 376 18.41 -23.30 -18.72
C ARG A 376 19.54 -24.32 -18.76
N VAL A 377 19.42 -25.37 -19.60
CA VAL A 377 20.49 -26.36 -19.80
C VAL A 377 21.71 -25.71 -20.46
N GLU A 378 21.53 -24.79 -21.39
CA GLU A 378 22.66 -24.07 -21.98
C GLU A 378 23.40 -23.19 -20.96
N GLN A 379 22.68 -22.49 -20.09
CA GLN A 379 23.27 -21.73 -18.98
C GLN A 379 24.01 -22.64 -17.99
N LEU A 380 23.43 -23.81 -17.66
CA LEU A 380 24.08 -24.80 -16.80
C LEU A 380 25.35 -25.39 -17.46
N ASN A 381 25.37 -25.58 -18.78
CA ASN A 381 26.55 -26.01 -19.53
C ASN A 381 27.66 -24.95 -19.55
N GLN A 382 27.33 -23.66 -19.51
CA GLN A 382 28.31 -22.59 -19.35
C GLN A 382 28.92 -22.59 -17.94
N LEU A 383 28.07 -22.71 -16.91
CA LEU A 383 28.51 -22.84 -15.52
C LEU A 383 29.38 -24.09 -15.29
N ARG A 384 29.04 -25.22 -15.93
CA ARG A 384 29.83 -26.46 -15.90
C ARG A 384 31.25 -26.25 -16.44
N ARG A 385 31.39 -25.54 -17.57
CA ARG A 385 32.70 -25.22 -18.17
C ARG A 385 33.54 -24.32 -17.27
N MET A 386 32.94 -23.34 -16.61
CA MET A 386 33.62 -22.51 -15.62
C MET A 386 34.08 -23.33 -14.41
N ALA A 387 33.22 -24.23 -13.90
CA ALA A 387 33.57 -25.11 -12.78
C ALA A 387 34.71 -26.09 -13.13
N GLU A 388 34.78 -26.58 -14.36
CA GLU A 388 35.90 -27.39 -14.86
C GLU A 388 37.22 -26.60 -14.91
N GLN A 389 37.16 -25.32 -15.32
CA GLN A 389 38.34 -24.44 -15.32
C GLN A 389 38.84 -24.15 -13.91
N VAL A 390 37.94 -23.87 -12.97
CA VAL A 390 38.27 -23.68 -11.55
C VAL A 390 38.89 -24.95 -10.97
N LYS A 391 38.32 -26.13 -11.25
CA LYS A 391 38.90 -27.42 -10.83
C LYS A 391 40.32 -27.64 -11.39
N LYS A 392 40.59 -27.26 -12.64
CA LYS A 392 41.93 -27.33 -13.24
C LYS A 392 42.93 -26.37 -12.58
N ILE A 393 42.48 -25.18 -12.20
CA ILE A 393 43.29 -24.18 -11.48
C ILE A 393 43.60 -24.66 -10.05
N GLU A 394 42.59 -25.20 -9.35
CA GLU A 394 42.73 -25.74 -7.99
C GLU A 394 43.61 -27.01 -7.93
N THR A 395 43.63 -27.83 -9.00
CA THR A 395 44.45 -29.05 -9.06
C THR A 395 45.84 -28.83 -9.68
N GLY A 396 46.19 -27.60 -10.08
CA GLY A 396 47.53 -27.23 -10.56
C GLY A 396 47.96 -27.90 -11.87
N ASN A 397 47.04 -28.52 -12.63
CA ASN A 397 47.40 -29.28 -13.82
C ASN A 397 47.33 -28.39 -15.09
N PHE A 398 48.32 -27.52 -15.25
CA PHE A 398 48.57 -26.81 -16.51
C PHE A 398 49.32 -27.76 -17.45
N GLY A 399 48.57 -28.52 -18.25
CA GLY A 399 49.15 -29.30 -19.34
C GLY A 399 49.76 -28.36 -20.38
N LEU A 400 51.08 -28.20 -20.36
CA LEU A 400 51.88 -27.81 -21.51
C LEU A 400 52.01 -29.04 -22.43
N ASN A 401 51.21 -29.07 -23.48
CA ASN A 401 51.59 -29.41 -24.87
C ASN A 401 50.36 -29.37 -25.78
#